data_AF-A0A5P2XBV9-F1
#
_entry.id   AF-A0A5P2XBV9-F1
#
_cell.length_a   1.000
_cell.length_b   1.000
_cell.length_c   1.000
_cell.angle_alpha   90.00
_cell.angle_beta   90.00
_cell.angle_gamma   90.00
#
_symmetry.space_group_name_H-M   'P 1'
#
loop_
_entity.id
_entity.type
_entity.pdbx_description
1 polymer ?
#
loop_
_entity_poly.entity_id
_entity_poly.type
_entity_poly.pdbx_seq_one_letter_code
_entity_poly.pdbx_strand_id
1 'polypeptide(L)'
;MGGPGEPPAGTPEGAPGGEDEYRSVVFDESFVRAARLQEFSARERMGDHARAVRRRPNPHRRLSRQVVILVVLIAVAFGTAVYMGVRHPYETPAGRRPEPLRMTVIPLAPQGRVPGTEKIADLFAKSPAAQFGVGASGIALPAARRTAHFSEDQVVAALATAKDYLVESSLDPDVLSGRAVRSARVLLDPAQLDQFDRSFRHPAADGRHAPTGWLVRFDPARAALADPGVRVHGSLRAGETDKETLEVASDHTFVYALRPAGAGSHARASLFTVRRELHFRFDRDDLRMHQAELLVSHVQAGPLSCAADTTHRLRPLLAGQKAGPGGPAGTDPFATGQTTALCGSLAGAAEPRL
;
A
#
# COMPACT_ATOMS: atom_id res chain seq x y z
N MET A 1 -47.80 10.85 12.99
CA MET A 1 -48.71 11.91 13.45
C MET A 1 -49.39 12.50 12.22
N GLY A 2 -50.71 12.31 12.11
CA GLY A 2 -51.60 12.99 11.16
C GLY A 2 -51.67 12.41 9.74
N GLY A 3 -52.31 11.24 9.57
CA GLY A 3 -52.75 10.78 8.24
C GLY A 3 -53.97 11.57 7.74
N PRO A 4 -54.21 11.69 6.42
CA PRO A 4 -55.36 12.39 5.88
C PRO A 4 -56.66 11.65 6.26
N GLY A 5 -57.50 12.29 7.07
CA GLY A 5 -58.80 11.75 7.48
C GLY A 5 -59.74 11.56 6.29
N GLU A 6 -60.40 10.42 6.25
CA GLU A 6 -61.54 10.16 5.38
C GLU A 6 -62.64 11.22 5.60
N PRO A 7 -63.26 11.75 4.53
CA PRO A 7 -64.41 12.63 4.68
C PRO A 7 -65.62 11.84 5.20
N PRO A 8 -66.47 12.42 6.07
CA PRO A 8 -67.61 11.70 6.63
C PRO A 8 -68.59 11.29 5.52
N ALA A 9 -68.97 10.01 5.56
CA ALA A 9 -70.02 9.44 4.74
C ALA A 9 -71.39 9.85 5.28
N GLY A 10 -72.30 10.22 4.37
CA GLY A 10 -73.73 10.24 4.62
C GLY A 10 -74.32 11.63 4.89
N THR A 11 -75.16 12.08 3.96
CA THR A 11 -76.28 12.98 4.25
C THR A 11 -77.22 12.31 5.25
N PRO A 12 -77.59 12.94 6.38
CA PRO A 12 -78.62 12.39 7.24
C PRO A 12 -79.99 12.55 6.57
N GLU A 13 -80.64 11.42 6.28
CA GLU A 13 -82.06 11.38 5.94
C GLU A 13 -82.91 11.69 7.17
N GLY A 14 -83.49 12.89 7.18
CA GLY A 14 -84.90 13.17 7.51
C GLY A 14 -85.40 13.06 8.96
N ALA A 15 -85.90 14.17 9.49
CA ALA A 15 -87.28 14.27 10.02
C ALA A 15 -87.69 15.76 10.13
N PRO A 16 -88.98 16.12 9.93
CA PRO A 16 -89.37 17.50 9.62
C PRO A 16 -89.71 18.30 10.88
N GLY A 17 -89.29 19.56 10.91
CA GLY A 17 -89.85 20.60 11.77
C GLY A 17 -89.03 20.91 13.02
N GLY A 18 -88.39 22.08 13.00
CA GLY A 18 -87.76 22.68 14.17
C GLY A 18 -86.61 23.59 13.77
N GLU A 19 -86.86 24.90 13.75
CA GLU A 19 -85.95 25.98 13.36
C GLU A 19 -84.67 25.98 14.20
N ASP A 20 -83.61 25.25 13.80
CA ASP A 20 -82.23 25.46 14.30
C ASP A 20 -81.16 24.68 13.49
N GLU A 21 -81.36 24.54 12.17
CA GLU A 21 -80.49 23.73 11.28
C GLU A 21 -79.11 24.36 11.00
N TYR A 22 -78.89 25.64 11.35
CA TYR A 22 -77.69 26.38 10.93
C TYR A 22 -76.66 26.63 12.04
N ARG A 23 -76.90 26.16 13.27
CA ARG A 23 -76.01 26.42 14.41
C ARG A 23 -74.76 25.54 14.46
N SER A 24 -74.71 24.47 13.67
CA SER A 24 -73.61 23.51 13.62
C SER A 24 -72.65 23.70 12.45
N VAL A 25 -72.93 24.65 11.54
CA VAL A 25 -72.11 24.89 10.35
C VAL A 25 -71.02 25.92 10.67
N VAL A 26 -69.83 25.45 11.05
CA VAL A 26 -68.66 26.30 11.24
C VAL A 26 -68.02 26.57 9.87
N PHE A 27 -68.08 27.84 9.43
CA PHE A 27 -67.46 28.29 8.18
C PHE A 27 -65.93 28.41 8.34
N ASP A 28 -65.22 27.30 8.33
CA ASP A 28 -63.76 27.28 8.37
C ASP A 28 -63.13 27.47 6.97
N GLU A 29 -61.80 27.68 6.92
CA GLU A 29 -61.08 27.90 5.64
C GLU A 29 -61.20 26.69 4.68
N SER A 30 -61.45 25.49 5.22
CA SER A 30 -61.62 24.27 4.45
C SER A 30 -62.97 24.25 3.72
N PHE A 31 -64.05 24.70 4.38
CA PHE A 31 -65.37 24.88 3.80
C PHE A 31 -65.35 25.89 2.65
N VAL A 32 -64.67 27.04 2.85
CA VAL A 32 -64.52 28.08 1.82
C VAL A 32 -63.73 27.57 0.61
N ARG A 33 -62.72 26.71 0.82
CA ARG A 33 -61.96 26.09 -0.29
C ARG A 33 -62.73 25.00 -1.03
N ALA A 34 -63.61 24.27 -0.34
CA ALA A 34 -64.44 23.22 -0.94
C ALA A 34 -65.62 23.75 -1.78
N ALA A 35 -65.97 25.03 -1.64
CA ALA A 35 -67.03 25.68 -2.40
C ALA A 35 -66.77 25.60 -3.92
N ARG A 36 -67.64 24.87 -4.63
CA ARG A 36 -67.54 24.62 -6.09
C ARG A 36 -68.04 25.78 -6.95
N LEU A 37 -68.61 26.79 -6.32
CA LEU A 37 -69.30 27.91 -6.93
C LEU A 37 -68.72 29.22 -6.40
N GLN A 38 -68.43 30.16 -7.29
CA GLN A 38 -67.95 31.49 -6.95
C GLN A 38 -68.92 32.53 -7.52
N GLU A 39 -69.38 33.44 -6.67
CA GLU A 39 -70.20 34.58 -7.10
C GLU A 39 -69.33 35.68 -7.73
N PHE A 40 -69.89 36.35 -8.74
CA PHE A 40 -69.26 37.51 -9.37
C PHE A 40 -69.33 38.72 -8.46
N SER A 41 -68.28 39.55 -8.51
CA SER A 41 -68.24 40.81 -7.74
C SER A 41 -69.26 41.82 -8.29
N ALA A 42 -69.69 42.77 -7.44
CA ALA A 42 -70.68 43.80 -7.82
C ALA A 42 -70.26 44.61 -9.06
N ARG A 43 -68.95 44.76 -9.29
CA ARG A 43 -68.38 45.48 -10.45
C ARG A 43 -68.45 44.66 -11.74
N GLU A 44 -68.35 43.33 -11.66
CA GLU A 44 -68.46 42.41 -12.81
C GLU A 44 -69.92 42.18 -13.23
N ARG A 45 -70.89 42.41 -12.33
CA ARG A 45 -72.33 42.36 -12.64
C ARG A 45 -72.86 43.59 -13.40
N MET A 46 -72.06 44.64 -13.58
CA MET A 46 -72.46 45.85 -14.32
C MET A 46 -72.35 45.70 -15.85
N GLY A 47 -71.81 44.58 -16.35
CA GLY A 47 -71.79 44.24 -17.78
C GLY A 47 -73.00 43.41 -18.22
N ASP A 48 -73.17 43.29 -19.54
CA ASP A 48 -74.32 42.66 -20.20
C ASP A 48 -74.69 41.28 -19.62
N HIS A 49 -76.00 41.08 -19.41
CA HIS A 49 -76.67 40.05 -18.60
C HIS A 49 -75.94 38.70 -18.42
N ALA A 50 -75.05 38.63 -17.43
CA ALA A 50 -74.31 37.42 -17.06
C ALA A 50 -74.88 36.74 -15.80
N ARG A 51 -75.02 35.41 -15.85
CA ARG A 51 -75.51 34.55 -14.76
C ARG A 51 -74.75 34.79 -13.43
N ALA A 52 -75.47 34.77 -12.30
CA ALA A 52 -74.96 35.20 -11.00
C ALA A 52 -73.82 34.36 -10.39
N VAL A 53 -73.52 33.18 -10.95
CA VAL A 53 -72.57 32.21 -10.38
C VAL A 53 -71.77 31.52 -11.47
N ARG A 54 -70.45 31.35 -11.26
CA ARG A 54 -69.58 30.51 -12.11
C ARG A 54 -69.02 29.31 -11.33
N ARG A 55 -68.79 28.18 -12.03
CA ARG A 55 -68.06 27.04 -11.46
C ARG A 55 -66.58 27.38 -11.37
N ARG A 56 -65.98 27.12 -10.20
CA ARG A 56 -64.55 27.31 -9.98
C ARG A 56 -63.77 26.18 -10.69
N PRO A 57 -62.75 26.46 -11.53
CA PRO A 57 -61.95 25.40 -12.14
C PRO A 57 -61.08 24.71 -11.06
N ASN A 58 -61.12 23.38 -11.04
CA ASN A 58 -60.34 22.56 -10.12
C ASN A 58 -58.83 22.68 -10.46
N PRO A 59 -57.94 23.03 -9.51
CA PRO A 59 -56.51 23.01 -9.77
C PRO A 59 -56.04 21.56 -9.75
N HIS A 60 -56.21 20.84 -10.86
CA HIS A 60 -55.44 19.62 -11.08
C HIS A 60 -53.97 20.03 -11.06
N ARG A 61 -53.23 19.52 -10.06
CA ARG A 61 -51.76 19.59 -9.98
C ARG A 61 -51.16 18.99 -11.24
N ARG A 62 -51.03 19.80 -12.30
CA ARG A 62 -50.05 19.55 -13.34
C ARG A 62 -48.71 19.77 -12.67
N LEU A 63 -47.95 18.69 -12.45
CA LEU A 63 -46.52 18.82 -12.18
C LEU A 63 -45.97 19.77 -13.25
N SER A 64 -45.55 20.97 -12.83
CA SER A 64 -44.98 21.97 -13.73
C SER A 64 -43.89 21.28 -14.53
N ARG A 65 -43.82 21.54 -15.84
CA ARG A 65 -42.73 21.04 -16.70
C ARG A 65 -41.35 21.26 -16.05
N GLN A 66 -41.21 22.32 -15.25
CA GLN A 66 -40.01 22.63 -14.47
C GLN A 66 -39.64 21.55 -13.45
N VAL A 67 -40.60 20.96 -12.74
CA VAL A 67 -40.33 19.88 -11.77
C VAL A 67 -39.89 18.61 -12.47
N VAL A 68 -40.52 18.28 -13.61
CA VAL A 68 -40.11 17.14 -14.43
C VAL A 68 -38.70 17.33 -14.98
N ILE A 69 -38.39 18.53 -15.50
CA ILE A 69 -37.05 18.88 -15.99
C ILE A 69 -36.02 18.79 -14.86
N LEU A 70 -36.34 19.28 -13.66
CA LEU A 70 -35.44 19.22 -12.51
C LEU A 70 -35.14 17.77 -12.10
N VAL A 71 -36.16 16.91 -12.03
CA VAL A 71 -35.99 15.49 -11.70
C VAL A 71 -35.14 14.78 -12.76
N VAL A 72 -35.35 15.09 -14.03
CA VAL A 72 -34.53 14.54 -15.13
C VAL A 72 -33.09 15.02 -15.02
N LEU A 73 -32.84 16.30 -14.73
CA LEU A 73 -31.49 16.83 -14.53
C LEU A 73 -30.77 16.16 -13.34
N ILE A 74 -31.46 15.95 -12.22
CA ILE A 74 -30.91 15.24 -11.06
C ILE A 74 -30.60 13.79 -11.42
N ALA A 75 -31.52 13.09 -12.10
CA ALA A 75 -31.32 11.71 -12.52
C ALA A 75 -30.15 11.58 -13.52
N VAL A 76 -30.01 12.52 -14.45
CA VAL A 76 -28.87 12.57 -15.37
C VAL A 76 -27.58 12.82 -14.59
N ALA A 77 -27.51 13.86 -13.75
CA ALA A 77 -26.30 14.17 -12.98
C ALA A 77 -25.87 13.00 -12.08
N PHE A 78 -26.82 12.34 -11.42
CA PHE A 78 -26.55 11.17 -10.60
C PHE A 78 -26.13 9.97 -11.44
N GLY A 79 -26.78 9.76 -12.60
CA GLY A 79 -26.38 8.78 -13.59
C GLY A 79 -24.96 8.99 -14.11
N THR A 80 -24.57 10.25 -14.39
CA THR A 80 -23.20 10.59 -14.80
C THR A 80 -22.20 10.40 -13.66
N ALA A 81 -22.57 10.72 -12.42
CA ALA A 81 -21.71 10.50 -11.25
C ALA A 81 -21.50 9.01 -10.97
N VAL A 82 -22.56 8.19 -11.04
CA VAL A 82 -22.47 6.73 -10.95
C VAL A 82 -21.71 6.16 -12.14
N TYR A 83 -21.95 6.66 -13.34
CA TYR A 83 -21.23 6.25 -14.54
C TYR A 83 -19.74 6.57 -14.45
N MET A 84 -19.34 7.77 -14.00
CA MET A 84 -17.94 8.13 -13.76
C MET A 84 -17.32 7.42 -12.55
N GLY A 85 -18.13 7.08 -11.53
CA GLY A 85 -17.68 6.28 -10.38
C GLY A 85 -17.45 4.81 -10.73
N VAL A 86 -18.21 4.26 -11.70
CA VAL A 86 -18.06 2.87 -12.16
C VAL A 86 -17.09 2.76 -13.34
N ARG A 87 -17.09 3.74 -14.25
CA ARG A 87 -16.12 3.90 -15.34
C ARG A 87 -15.11 4.97 -14.92
N HIS A 88 -14.04 4.55 -14.27
CA HIS A 88 -12.87 5.39 -14.04
C HIS A 88 -12.43 6.05 -15.37
N PRO A 89 -12.62 7.38 -15.57
CA PRO A 89 -12.24 8.06 -16.81
C PRO A 89 -10.76 8.47 -16.83
N TYR A 90 -10.02 8.16 -15.77
CA TYR A 90 -8.58 8.01 -15.89
C TYR A 90 -8.35 6.65 -16.54
N GLU A 91 -8.28 6.64 -17.86
CA GLU A 91 -7.43 5.67 -18.54
C GLU A 91 -6.07 5.76 -17.83
N THR A 92 -5.78 4.79 -16.98
CA THR A 92 -4.41 4.47 -16.61
C THR A 92 -3.74 4.24 -17.95
N PRO A 93 -2.83 5.12 -18.43
CA PRO A 93 -2.22 4.96 -19.73
C PRO A 93 -1.60 3.59 -19.73
N ALA A 94 -2.20 2.62 -20.46
CA ALA A 94 -2.05 1.18 -20.27
C ALA A 94 -0.72 0.84 -19.60
N GLY A 95 -0.75 0.88 -18.25
CA GLY A 95 0.46 0.90 -17.47
C GLY A 95 1.13 -0.42 -17.75
N ARG A 96 2.35 -0.38 -18.29
CA ARG A 96 3.14 -1.57 -18.57
C ARG A 96 3.00 -2.49 -17.36
N ARG A 97 2.54 -3.73 -17.58
CA ARG A 97 2.23 -4.67 -16.49
C ARG A 97 3.41 -4.69 -15.51
N PRO A 98 3.19 -4.47 -14.21
CA PRO A 98 4.26 -4.47 -13.23
C PRO A 98 5.00 -5.80 -13.30
N GLU A 99 6.32 -5.71 -13.40
CA GLU A 99 7.16 -6.88 -13.54
C GLU A 99 7.36 -7.48 -12.14
N PRO A 100 6.98 -8.75 -11.93
CA PRO A 100 7.15 -9.37 -10.62
C PRO A 100 8.64 -9.49 -10.30
N LEU A 101 9.02 -9.11 -9.08
CA LEU A 101 10.38 -9.18 -8.55
C LEU A 101 11.00 -10.54 -8.86
N ARG A 102 12.22 -10.53 -9.38
CA ARG A 102 13.10 -11.69 -9.46
C ARG A 102 14.17 -11.61 -8.38
N MET A 103 14.37 -12.70 -7.67
CA MET A 103 15.32 -12.74 -6.55
C MET A 103 16.27 -13.94 -6.65
N THR A 104 17.50 -13.70 -6.22
CA THR A 104 18.52 -14.73 -6.05
C THR A 104 19.17 -14.54 -4.69
N VAL A 105 19.15 -15.57 -3.85
CA VAL A 105 19.78 -15.55 -2.53
C VAL A 105 20.88 -16.60 -2.50
N ILE A 106 22.13 -16.15 -2.35
CA ILE A 106 23.33 -16.98 -2.37
C ILE A 106 23.92 -17.02 -0.95
N PRO A 107 23.79 -18.15 -0.22
CA PRO A 107 24.54 -18.35 1.00
C PRO A 107 26.04 -18.44 0.72
N LEU A 108 26.84 -17.84 1.59
CA LEU A 108 28.30 -17.86 1.56
C LEU A 108 28.81 -18.67 2.75
N ALA A 109 29.42 -19.83 2.46
CA ALA A 109 29.95 -20.72 3.48
C ALA A 109 31.35 -20.31 3.92
N PRO A 110 31.63 -20.15 5.23
CA PRO A 110 32.97 -19.90 5.73
C PRO A 110 33.87 -21.11 5.47
N GLN A 111 35.14 -20.85 5.16
CA GLN A 111 36.13 -21.90 4.94
C GLN A 111 36.60 -22.53 6.27
N GLY A 112 36.47 -21.82 7.38
CA GLY A 112 36.95 -22.20 8.69
C GLY A 112 35.91 -22.05 9.80
N ARG A 113 36.41 -21.92 11.04
CA ARG A 113 35.56 -21.49 12.16
C ARG A 113 35.28 -20.01 12.00
N VAL A 114 34.02 -19.62 12.17
CA VAL A 114 33.62 -18.21 12.17
C VAL A 114 34.36 -17.49 13.30
N PRO A 115 35.17 -16.46 13.01
CA PRO A 115 35.86 -15.69 14.04
C PRO A 115 34.84 -14.95 14.92
N GLY A 116 35.13 -14.86 16.21
CA GLY A 116 34.30 -14.07 17.11
C GLY A 116 35.04 -13.62 18.37
N THR A 117 34.56 -12.58 19.04
CA THR A 117 35.13 -12.05 20.28
C THR A 117 34.03 -11.37 21.08
N GLU A 118 34.25 -11.17 22.38
CA GLU A 118 33.36 -10.39 23.24
C GLU A 118 33.48 -8.89 22.94
N LYS A 119 34.65 -8.44 22.48
CA LYS A 119 34.91 -7.04 22.15
C LYS A 119 34.41 -6.72 20.74
N ILE A 120 33.14 -6.32 20.62
CA ILE A 120 32.51 -6.05 19.31
C ILE A 120 33.28 -5.00 18.50
N ALA A 121 33.86 -3.98 19.16
CA ALA A 121 34.69 -2.99 18.48
C ALA A 121 35.87 -3.62 17.72
N ASP A 122 36.50 -4.67 18.27
CA ASP A 122 37.62 -5.37 17.63
C ASP A 122 37.16 -6.11 16.37
N LEU A 123 35.92 -6.61 16.33
CA LEU A 123 35.37 -7.26 15.13
C LEU A 123 35.36 -6.29 13.96
N PHE A 124 34.78 -5.11 14.15
CA PHE A 124 34.71 -4.12 13.08
C PHE A 124 36.09 -3.58 12.72
N ALA A 125 36.89 -3.18 13.72
CA ALA A 125 38.20 -2.57 13.52
C ALA A 125 39.20 -3.50 12.79
N LYS A 126 39.10 -4.82 12.99
CA LYS A 126 39.98 -5.82 12.36
C LYS A 126 39.37 -6.47 11.12
N SER A 127 38.37 -5.84 10.50
CA SER A 127 37.69 -6.30 9.28
C SER A 127 37.67 -5.21 8.21
N PRO A 128 37.33 -5.53 6.95
CA PRO A 128 37.09 -4.52 5.92
C PRO A 128 36.00 -3.49 6.27
N ALA A 129 35.12 -3.82 7.23
CA ALA A 129 34.05 -2.93 7.68
C ALA A 129 34.53 -1.78 8.59
N ALA A 130 35.82 -1.72 8.94
CA ALA A 130 36.39 -0.63 9.75
C ALA A 130 36.19 0.75 9.11
N GLN A 131 36.17 0.81 7.77
CA GLN A 131 36.03 2.03 6.97
C GLN A 131 34.58 2.32 6.55
N PHE A 132 33.62 1.49 6.96
CA PHE A 132 32.23 1.63 6.53
C PHE A 132 31.49 2.66 7.39
N GLY A 133 30.49 3.31 6.79
CA GLY A 133 29.60 4.20 7.53
C GLY A 133 28.69 3.41 8.48
N VAL A 134 28.06 4.10 9.44
CA VAL A 134 27.17 3.47 10.43
C VAL A 134 25.71 3.76 10.07
N GLY A 135 24.89 2.71 10.02
CA GLY A 135 23.45 2.81 9.76
C GLY A 135 23.14 3.56 8.46
N ALA A 136 22.08 4.39 8.49
CA ALA A 136 21.62 5.16 7.34
C ALA A 136 22.65 6.18 6.82
N SER A 137 23.62 6.58 7.65
CA SER A 137 24.71 7.48 7.25
C SER A 137 25.71 6.79 6.31
N GLY A 138 25.78 5.45 6.30
CA GLY A 138 26.57 4.69 5.32
C GLY A 138 25.88 4.50 3.96
N ILE A 139 24.67 5.02 3.79
CA ILE A 139 23.94 5.05 2.51
C ILE A 139 23.92 6.51 2.02
N ALA A 140 25.01 6.90 1.35
CA ALA A 140 25.15 8.24 0.80
C ALA A 140 24.38 8.35 -0.53
N LEU A 141 23.61 9.43 -0.70
CA LEU A 141 22.99 9.73 -1.98
C LEU A 141 24.06 10.34 -2.91
N PRO A 142 24.16 9.89 -4.17
CA PRO A 142 25.01 10.52 -5.15
C PRO A 142 24.48 11.92 -5.49
N ALA A 143 25.31 12.75 -6.11
CA ALA A 143 24.83 13.99 -6.70
C ALA A 143 23.78 13.69 -7.79
N ALA A 144 22.56 14.17 -7.59
CA ALA A 144 21.50 14.07 -8.58
C ALA A 144 21.68 15.13 -9.66
N ARG A 145 21.27 14.81 -10.88
CA ARG A 145 21.16 15.76 -11.99
C ARG A 145 19.88 15.46 -12.75
N ARG A 146 19.24 16.50 -13.29
CA ARG A 146 18.11 16.32 -14.21
C ARG A 146 18.51 15.45 -15.40
N THR A 147 17.57 14.66 -15.90
CA THR A 147 17.70 13.86 -17.11
C THR A 147 16.95 14.51 -18.28
N ALA A 148 16.70 13.78 -19.36
CA ALA A 148 15.95 14.30 -20.50
C ALA A 148 14.49 14.56 -20.15
N HIS A 149 13.84 13.65 -19.41
CA HIS A 149 12.42 13.71 -19.09
C HIS A 149 12.10 13.85 -17.60
N PHE A 150 13.10 13.75 -16.71
CA PHE A 150 12.94 13.92 -15.27
C PHE A 150 13.68 15.16 -14.74
N SER A 151 13.03 15.89 -13.83
CA SER A 151 13.64 17.00 -13.10
C SER A 151 14.67 16.50 -12.10
N GLU A 152 15.54 17.39 -11.62
CA GLU A 152 16.51 17.05 -10.58
C GLU A 152 15.81 16.59 -9.30
N ASP A 153 14.73 17.27 -8.89
CA ASP A 153 13.92 16.90 -7.73
C ASP A 153 13.32 15.50 -7.85
N GLN A 154 12.90 15.10 -9.06
CA GLN A 154 12.39 13.75 -9.31
C GLN A 154 13.48 12.69 -9.17
N VAL A 155 14.69 12.98 -9.65
CA VAL A 155 15.84 12.08 -9.48
C VAL A 155 16.23 11.97 -8.00
N VAL A 156 16.20 13.08 -7.27
CA VAL A 156 16.40 13.08 -5.80
C VAL A 156 15.33 12.24 -5.10
N ALA A 157 14.06 12.39 -5.47
CA ALA A 157 12.95 11.63 -4.88
C ALA A 157 13.10 10.12 -5.06
N ALA A 158 13.51 9.65 -6.25
CA ALA A 158 13.79 8.22 -6.48
C ALA A 158 14.96 7.71 -5.63
N LEU A 159 16.07 8.47 -5.59
CA LEU A 159 17.23 8.13 -4.79
C LEU A 159 16.90 8.07 -3.28
N ALA A 160 16.08 9.01 -2.80
CA ALA A 160 15.59 9.04 -1.43
C ALA A 160 14.69 7.84 -1.12
N THR A 161 13.72 7.53 -1.98
CA THR A 161 12.83 6.38 -1.81
C THR A 161 13.61 5.05 -1.79
N ALA A 162 14.57 4.89 -2.70
CA ALA A 162 15.45 3.72 -2.72
C ALA A 162 16.30 3.61 -1.45
N LYS A 163 16.83 4.73 -0.95
CA LYS A 163 17.55 4.77 0.33
C LYS A 163 16.66 4.36 1.50
N ASP A 164 15.45 4.91 1.59
CA ASP A 164 14.51 4.57 2.65
C ASP A 164 14.15 3.08 2.61
N TYR A 165 13.93 2.52 1.42
CA TYR A 165 13.73 1.07 1.28
C TYR A 165 14.93 0.28 1.81
N LEU A 166 16.17 0.68 1.51
CA LEU A 166 17.37 0.02 2.03
C LEU A 166 17.47 0.10 3.56
N VAL A 167 17.12 1.24 4.14
CA VAL A 167 17.10 1.46 5.59
C VAL A 167 16.05 0.54 6.23
N GLU A 168 14.80 0.60 5.77
CA GLU A 168 13.71 -0.19 6.37
C GLU A 168 13.90 -1.69 6.13
N SER A 169 14.43 -2.11 4.98
CA SER A 169 14.61 -3.53 4.66
C SER A 169 15.89 -4.16 5.20
N SER A 170 16.88 -3.36 5.63
CA SER A 170 18.22 -3.88 6.03
C SER A 170 18.77 -3.33 7.34
N LEU A 171 18.18 -2.28 7.92
CA LEU A 171 18.72 -1.63 9.13
C LEU A 171 17.72 -1.59 10.29
N ASP A 172 16.41 -1.58 10.00
CA ASP A 172 15.34 -1.59 11.00
C ASP A 172 15.50 -2.81 11.95
N PRO A 173 15.73 -2.60 13.26
CA PRO A 173 15.89 -3.69 14.23
C PRO A 173 14.68 -4.62 14.34
N ASP A 174 13.47 -4.12 14.11
CA ASP A 174 12.25 -4.93 14.13
C ASP A 174 12.16 -5.82 12.89
N VAL A 175 12.63 -5.35 11.72
CA VAL A 175 12.79 -6.17 10.52
C VAL A 175 13.90 -7.21 10.71
N LEU A 176 15.08 -6.78 11.18
CA LEU A 176 16.23 -7.67 11.40
C LEU A 176 15.92 -8.81 12.38
N SER A 177 15.15 -8.53 13.45
CA SER A 177 14.67 -9.52 14.41
C SER A 177 13.43 -10.31 13.95
N GLY A 178 12.89 -10.00 12.77
CA GLY A 178 11.76 -10.67 12.16
C GLY A 178 10.40 -10.34 12.78
N ARG A 179 10.31 -9.30 13.62
CA ARG A 179 9.08 -8.81 14.27
C ARG A 179 8.22 -7.93 13.35
N ALA A 180 8.84 -7.21 12.42
CA ALA A 180 8.15 -6.33 11.48
C ALA A 180 8.45 -6.69 10.02
N VAL A 181 7.49 -6.37 9.16
CA VAL A 181 7.64 -6.34 7.69
C VAL A 181 7.00 -5.08 7.08
N ARG A 182 6.24 -4.32 7.87
CA ARG A 182 5.38 -3.25 7.38
C ARG A 182 6.16 -2.04 6.90
N SER A 183 7.26 -1.70 7.57
CA SER A 183 8.12 -0.54 7.26
C SER A 183 8.65 -0.58 5.83
N ALA A 184 9.18 -1.73 5.40
CA ALA A 184 9.58 -1.90 4.00
C ALA A 184 8.37 -2.09 3.06
N ARG A 185 7.30 -2.75 3.50
CA ARG A 185 6.11 -3.01 2.68
C ARG A 185 5.41 -1.73 2.20
N VAL A 186 5.38 -0.67 3.02
CA VAL A 186 4.68 0.58 2.64
C VAL A 186 5.39 1.34 1.53
N LEU A 187 6.68 1.10 1.34
CA LEU A 187 7.52 1.72 0.31
C LEU A 187 7.44 1.00 -1.03
N LEU A 188 6.72 -0.12 -1.13
CA LEU A 188 6.56 -0.86 -2.37
C LEU A 188 5.37 -0.34 -3.17
N ASP A 189 5.51 -0.36 -4.50
CA ASP A 189 4.41 -0.14 -5.42
C ASP A 189 3.23 -1.09 -5.10
N PRO A 190 1.97 -0.61 -5.10
CA PRO A 190 0.80 -1.41 -4.76
C PRO A 190 0.67 -2.72 -5.54
N ALA A 191 1.15 -2.77 -6.79
CA ALA A 191 1.06 -3.96 -7.62
C ALA A 191 2.04 -5.08 -7.21
N GLN A 192 3.06 -4.78 -6.41
CA GLN A 192 3.98 -5.79 -5.86
C GLN A 192 3.51 -6.37 -4.51
N LEU A 193 2.48 -5.78 -3.89
CA LEU A 193 2.03 -6.17 -2.55
C LEU A 193 1.53 -7.61 -2.48
N ASP A 194 0.88 -8.11 -3.53
CA ASP A 194 0.42 -9.51 -3.57
C ASP A 194 1.60 -10.50 -3.57
N GLN A 195 2.64 -10.21 -4.35
CA GLN A 195 3.87 -11.02 -4.37
C GLN A 195 4.59 -10.94 -3.02
N PHE A 196 4.73 -9.74 -2.46
CA PHE A 196 5.32 -9.52 -1.15
C PHE A 196 4.57 -10.35 -0.08
N ASP A 197 3.25 -10.17 0.04
CA ASP A 197 2.42 -10.84 1.05
C ASP A 197 2.41 -12.37 0.85
N ARG A 198 2.47 -12.85 -0.40
CA ARG A 198 2.62 -14.29 -0.69
C ARG A 198 3.97 -14.82 -0.20
N SER A 199 5.05 -14.05 -0.35
CA SER A 199 6.40 -14.44 0.09
C SER A 199 6.43 -14.75 1.59
N PHE A 200 5.67 -14.03 2.43
CA PHE A 200 5.62 -14.29 3.87
C PHE A 200 4.61 -15.38 4.26
N ARG A 201 3.48 -15.50 3.55
CA ARG A 201 2.46 -16.54 3.82
C ARG A 201 2.91 -17.93 3.36
N HIS A 202 3.54 -18.00 2.19
CA HIS A 202 4.02 -19.25 1.57
C HIS A 202 5.43 -19.04 1.01
N PRO A 203 6.46 -18.97 1.87
CA PRO A 203 7.84 -18.79 1.44
C PRO A 203 8.29 -19.91 0.49
N ALA A 204 8.94 -19.56 -0.62
CA ALA A 204 9.45 -20.53 -1.58
C ALA A 204 10.76 -20.09 -2.23
N ALA A 205 11.65 -21.05 -2.50
CA ALA A 205 12.89 -20.87 -3.25
C ALA A 205 12.66 -20.97 -4.77
N ASP A 206 11.69 -20.20 -5.27
CA ASP A 206 11.26 -20.17 -6.68
C ASP A 206 11.77 -18.94 -7.44
N GLY A 207 12.72 -18.22 -6.85
CA GLY A 207 13.25 -16.96 -7.39
C GLY A 207 12.26 -15.81 -7.36
N ARG A 208 11.15 -15.91 -6.61
CA ARG A 208 10.11 -14.88 -6.54
C ARG A 208 9.49 -14.69 -5.16
N HIS A 209 9.54 -15.70 -4.29
CA HIS A 209 8.78 -15.70 -3.04
C HIS A 209 9.61 -16.04 -1.80
N ALA A 210 10.92 -15.74 -1.82
CA ALA A 210 11.78 -15.79 -0.65
C ALA A 210 11.73 -14.44 0.11
N PRO A 211 11.21 -14.39 1.36
CA PRO A 211 11.29 -13.21 2.21
C PRO A 211 12.68 -12.59 2.34
N THR A 212 13.73 -13.42 2.28
CA THR A 212 15.13 -12.97 2.37
C THR A 212 15.64 -12.25 1.13
N GLY A 213 14.93 -12.29 0.01
CA GLY A 213 15.15 -11.39 -1.13
C GLY A 213 14.62 -9.98 -0.88
N TRP A 214 13.47 -9.88 -0.21
CA TRP A 214 12.87 -8.59 0.15
C TRP A 214 13.61 -7.88 1.27
N LEU A 215 13.91 -8.60 2.35
CA LEU A 215 14.35 -8.05 3.63
C LEU A 215 15.52 -8.86 4.22
N VAL A 216 16.43 -8.19 4.92
CA VAL A 216 17.41 -8.88 5.77
C VAL A 216 16.74 -9.25 7.08
N ARG A 217 16.60 -10.55 7.37
CA ARG A 217 15.90 -11.05 8.57
C ARG A 217 16.61 -12.26 9.13
N PHE A 218 16.99 -12.20 10.39
CA PHE A 218 17.64 -13.30 11.10
C PHE A 218 16.61 -14.20 11.79
N ASP A 219 16.96 -15.46 12.00
CA ASP A 219 16.21 -16.37 12.86
C ASP A 219 16.39 -15.95 14.34
N PRO A 220 15.36 -15.39 15.00
CA PRO A 220 15.48 -14.83 16.35
C PRO A 220 15.64 -15.91 17.42
N ALA A 221 15.37 -17.17 17.09
CA ALA A 221 15.68 -18.29 17.98
C ALA A 221 17.17 -18.65 17.98
N ARG A 222 17.94 -18.13 17.01
CA ARG A 222 19.36 -18.47 16.83
C ARG A 222 20.28 -17.29 17.04
N ALA A 223 19.92 -16.12 16.53
CA ALA A 223 20.79 -14.95 16.53
C ALA A 223 20.06 -13.69 17.01
N ALA A 224 20.80 -12.83 17.69
CA ALA A 224 20.38 -11.47 18.05
C ALA A 224 21.48 -10.48 17.65
N LEU A 225 21.09 -9.23 17.38
CA LEU A 225 22.06 -8.14 17.22
C LEU A 225 22.85 -7.98 18.52
N ALA A 226 24.17 -7.98 18.39
CA ALA A 226 25.08 -7.65 19.47
C ALA A 226 25.36 -6.14 19.54
N ASP A 227 25.20 -5.43 18.42
CA ASP A 227 25.41 -4.00 18.29
C ASP A 227 24.40 -3.42 17.27
N PRO A 228 23.72 -2.30 17.57
CA PRO A 228 22.76 -1.68 16.65
C PRO A 228 23.43 -0.90 15.51
N GLY A 229 24.73 -0.58 15.63
CA GLY A 229 25.53 0.17 14.67
C GLY A 229 25.99 -0.66 13.48
N VAL A 230 25.04 -1.17 12.69
CA VAL A 230 25.31 -1.89 11.43
C VAL A 230 26.24 -1.06 10.54
N ARG A 231 27.28 -1.69 10.00
CA ARG A 231 28.24 -1.04 9.10
C ARG A 231 27.77 -1.18 7.66
N VAL A 232 27.78 -0.08 6.91
CA VAL A 232 27.24 0.01 5.55
C VAL A 232 28.23 0.68 4.61
N HIS A 233 28.39 0.11 3.43
CA HIS A 233 29.16 0.68 2.34
C HIS A 233 28.54 0.28 1.01
N GLY A 234 28.43 1.23 0.08
CA GLY A 234 27.83 0.98 -1.22
C GLY A 234 27.59 2.25 -2.01
N SER A 235 26.85 2.11 -3.11
CA SER A 235 26.47 3.24 -3.96
C SER A 235 25.06 3.08 -4.51
N LEU A 236 24.43 4.21 -4.77
CA LEU A 236 23.23 4.32 -5.60
C LEU A 236 23.59 4.96 -6.93
N ARG A 237 22.90 4.58 -7.99
CA ARG A 237 22.99 5.21 -9.31
C ARG A 237 21.59 5.35 -9.88
N ALA A 238 21.23 6.57 -10.28
CA ALA A 238 19.98 6.82 -10.98
C ALA A 238 20.24 6.97 -12.48
N GLY A 239 19.31 6.47 -13.29
CA GLY A 239 19.35 6.60 -14.75
C GLY A 239 17.93 6.62 -15.31
N GLU A 240 17.76 7.28 -16.45
CA GLU A 240 16.49 7.26 -17.18
C GLU A 240 16.55 6.18 -18.27
N THR A 241 15.58 5.27 -18.27
CA THR A 241 15.50 4.19 -19.28
C THR A 241 14.60 4.59 -20.45
N ASP A 242 13.49 5.26 -20.15
CA ASP A 242 12.59 5.85 -21.14
C ASP A 242 11.88 7.09 -20.57
N LYS A 243 11.07 7.76 -21.40
CA LYS A 243 10.39 9.02 -21.06
C LYS A 243 9.46 8.96 -19.84
N GLU A 244 9.04 7.76 -19.42
CA GLU A 244 8.15 7.55 -18.28
C GLU A 244 8.83 6.81 -17.12
N THR A 245 10.08 6.35 -17.29
CA THR A 245 10.71 5.40 -16.37
C THR A 245 12.09 5.88 -15.92
N LEU A 246 12.23 6.10 -14.61
CA LEU A 246 13.51 6.26 -13.94
C LEU A 246 13.89 4.94 -13.24
N GLU A 247 15.15 4.55 -13.32
CA GLU A 247 15.70 3.41 -12.61
C GLU A 247 16.73 3.85 -11.58
N VAL A 248 16.75 3.15 -10.44
CA VAL A 248 17.82 3.28 -9.45
C VAL A 248 18.44 1.92 -9.22
N ALA A 249 19.74 1.80 -9.47
CA ALA A 249 20.53 0.64 -9.10
C ALA A 249 21.23 0.90 -7.76
N SER A 250 21.15 -0.08 -6.87
CA SER A 250 21.80 -0.10 -5.56
C SER A 250 22.74 -1.29 -5.46
N ASP A 251 23.96 -1.07 -5.00
CA ASP A 251 24.90 -2.13 -4.59
C ASP A 251 25.46 -1.75 -3.22
N HIS A 252 24.96 -2.41 -2.17
CA HIS A 252 25.33 -2.13 -0.79
C HIS A 252 25.73 -3.40 -0.04
N THR A 253 26.78 -3.29 0.75
CA THR A 253 27.21 -4.28 1.72
C THR A 253 26.89 -3.81 3.13
N PHE A 254 26.17 -4.65 3.87
CA PHE A 254 25.76 -4.46 5.25
C PHE A 254 26.49 -5.48 6.13
N VAL A 255 27.07 -5.02 7.24
CA VAL A 255 27.81 -5.88 8.19
C VAL A 255 27.23 -5.72 9.59
N TYR A 256 26.74 -6.83 10.12
CA TYR A 256 26.05 -6.94 11.39
C TYR A 256 26.95 -7.65 12.41
N ALA A 257 26.96 -7.19 13.65
CA ALA A 257 27.51 -7.96 14.76
C ALA A 257 26.40 -8.81 15.37
N LEU A 258 26.56 -10.14 15.35
CA LEU A 258 25.55 -11.08 15.83
C LEU A 258 26.10 -11.93 16.97
N ARG A 259 25.23 -12.24 17.93
CA ARG A 259 25.48 -13.18 19.04
C ARG A 259 24.37 -14.23 19.12
N PRO A 260 24.57 -15.34 19.84
CA PRO A 260 23.51 -16.31 20.06
C PRO A 260 22.28 -15.67 20.72
N ALA A 261 21.10 -16.07 20.28
CA ALA A 261 19.84 -15.60 20.86
C ALA A 261 19.77 -15.92 22.36
N GLY A 262 19.27 -14.97 23.17
CA GLY A 262 19.16 -15.12 24.62
C GLY A 262 20.50 -15.12 25.38
N ALA A 263 21.63 -14.99 24.70
CA ALA A 263 22.93 -14.97 25.35
C ALA A 263 23.22 -13.61 26.01
N GLY A 264 23.94 -13.64 27.13
CA GLY A 264 24.34 -12.44 27.88
C GLY A 264 25.23 -11.48 27.08
N SER A 265 25.54 -10.32 27.67
CA SER A 265 26.44 -9.30 27.10
C SER A 265 27.86 -9.80 26.84
N HIS A 266 28.31 -10.83 27.56
CA HIS A 266 29.65 -11.43 27.43
C HIS A 266 29.72 -12.55 26.39
N ALA A 267 28.63 -12.87 25.69
CA ALA A 267 28.69 -13.86 24.63
C ALA A 267 29.56 -13.35 23.46
N ARG A 268 30.45 -14.21 22.96
CA ARG A 268 31.23 -13.88 21.76
C ARG A 268 30.30 -13.56 20.59
N ALA A 269 30.48 -12.39 20.01
CA ALA A 269 29.82 -11.99 18.78
C ALA A 269 30.70 -12.33 17.57
N SER A 270 30.09 -12.43 16.41
CA SER A 270 30.75 -12.59 15.10
C SER A 270 30.13 -11.65 14.08
N LEU A 271 30.88 -11.32 13.03
CA LEU A 271 30.34 -10.54 11.92
C LEU A 271 29.52 -11.41 10.98
N PHE A 272 28.45 -10.83 10.46
CA PHE A 272 27.65 -11.37 9.37
C PHE A 272 27.51 -10.30 8.29
N THR A 273 27.80 -10.66 7.06
CA THR A 273 27.89 -9.74 5.91
C THR A 273 26.82 -10.09 4.90
N VAL A 274 26.10 -9.08 4.42
CA VAL A 274 25.10 -9.19 3.35
C VAL A 274 25.41 -8.15 2.28
N ARG A 275 25.73 -8.59 1.07
CA ARG A 275 25.74 -7.72 -0.11
C ARG A 275 24.40 -7.85 -0.82
N ARG A 276 23.77 -6.71 -1.10
CA ARG A 276 22.50 -6.62 -1.82
C ARG A 276 22.69 -5.74 -3.04
N GLU A 277 22.42 -6.32 -4.20
CA GLU A 277 22.24 -5.57 -5.44
C GLU A 277 20.75 -5.52 -5.76
N LEU A 278 20.18 -4.31 -5.77
CA LEU A 278 18.76 -4.07 -5.96
C LEU A 278 18.54 -3.12 -7.13
N HIS A 279 17.61 -3.43 -8.03
CA HIS A 279 17.22 -2.55 -9.14
C HIS A 279 15.78 -2.12 -8.94
N PHE A 280 15.58 -0.82 -8.83
CA PHE A 280 14.29 -0.18 -8.63
C PHE A 280 13.84 0.51 -9.90
N ARG A 281 12.53 0.53 -10.13
CA ARG A 281 11.85 1.31 -11.16
C ARG A 281 10.91 2.31 -10.49
N PHE A 282 10.82 3.49 -11.09
CA PHE A 282 9.93 4.56 -10.67
C PHE A 282 9.23 5.16 -11.88
N ASP A 283 7.91 5.17 -11.86
CA ASP A 283 7.11 6.08 -12.68
C ASP A 283 6.78 7.38 -11.91
N ARG A 284 6.00 8.28 -12.51
CA ARG A 284 5.66 9.56 -11.86
C ARG A 284 4.75 9.39 -10.63
N ASP A 285 3.93 8.35 -10.59
CA ASP A 285 3.07 8.07 -9.44
C ASP A 285 3.89 7.48 -8.29
N ASP A 286 4.83 6.57 -8.57
CA ASP A 286 5.81 6.06 -7.60
C ASP A 286 6.55 7.21 -6.91
N LEU A 287 7.09 8.15 -7.71
CA LEU A 287 7.80 9.32 -7.20
C LEU A 287 6.92 10.21 -6.32
N ARG A 288 5.65 10.40 -6.69
CA ARG A 288 4.69 11.21 -5.94
C ARG A 288 4.25 10.54 -4.64
N MET A 289 4.15 9.21 -4.65
CA MET A 289 3.65 8.42 -3.54
C MET A 289 4.76 7.93 -2.59
N HIS A 290 6.04 8.19 -2.90
CA HIS A 290 7.20 7.68 -2.18
C HIS A 290 7.22 6.14 -2.15
N GLN A 291 6.98 5.56 -3.32
CA GLN A 291 6.93 4.13 -3.54
C GLN A 291 7.95 3.72 -4.60
N ALA A 292 8.33 2.44 -4.59
CA ALA A 292 9.27 1.88 -5.55
C ALA A 292 8.79 0.51 -6.02
N GLU A 293 8.95 0.24 -7.31
CA GLU A 293 8.86 -1.11 -7.84
C GLU A 293 10.26 -1.75 -7.81
N LEU A 294 10.41 -2.86 -7.11
CA LEU A 294 11.66 -3.62 -7.04
C LEU A 294 11.68 -4.70 -8.13
N LEU A 295 12.56 -4.58 -9.11
CA LEU A 295 12.62 -5.49 -10.27
C LEU A 295 13.55 -6.69 -10.02
N VAL A 296 14.71 -6.42 -9.43
CA VAL A 296 15.78 -7.41 -9.20
C VAL A 296 16.27 -7.30 -7.77
N SER A 297 16.46 -8.46 -7.13
CA SER A 297 17.15 -8.59 -5.86
C SER A 297 18.20 -9.70 -5.91
N HIS A 298 19.47 -9.34 -5.88
CA HIS A 298 20.57 -10.27 -5.73
C HIS A 298 21.19 -10.13 -4.34
N VAL A 299 21.13 -11.20 -3.56
CA VAL A 299 21.61 -11.22 -2.17
C VAL A 299 22.72 -12.24 -2.03
N GLN A 300 23.87 -11.80 -1.51
CA GLN A 300 24.95 -12.68 -1.08
C GLN A 300 25.14 -12.51 0.43
N ALA A 301 25.01 -13.57 1.20
CA ALA A 301 24.98 -13.48 2.66
C ALA A 301 25.83 -14.57 3.34
N GLY A 302 26.62 -14.20 4.34
CA GLY A 302 27.41 -15.16 5.11
C GLY A 302 27.99 -14.56 6.38
N PRO A 303 28.47 -15.38 7.33
CA PRO A 303 28.65 -16.83 7.22
C PRO A 303 27.33 -17.64 7.33
N LEU A 304 27.05 -18.49 6.33
CA LEU A 304 25.89 -19.40 6.30
C LEU A 304 26.32 -20.84 5.98
N SER A 305 25.44 -21.81 6.18
CA SER A 305 25.64 -23.18 5.66
C SER A 305 24.93 -23.35 4.32
N CYS A 306 25.61 -23.92 3.32
CA CYS A 306 25.02 -24.21 2.00
C CYS A 306 23.83 -25.19 2.06
N ALA A 307 23.81 -26.07 3.07
CA ALA A 307 22.75 -27.07 3.23
C ALA A 307 21.54 -26.54 4.01
N ALA A 308 21.64 -25.35 4.61
CA ALA A 308 20.56 -24.76 5.38
C ALA A 308 19.57 -24.03 4.47
N ASP A 309 18.28 -24.18 4.75
CA ASP A 309 17.24 -23.35 4.13
C ASP A 309 17.36 -21.90 4.62
N THR A 310 17.56 -20.98 3.66
CA THR A 310 17.68 -19.53 3.85
C THR A 310 16.49 -18.76 3.26
N THR A 311 15.46 -19.46 2.78
CA THR A 311 14.31 -18.87 2.07
C THR A 311 13.53 -17.94 2.98
N HIS A 312 13.12 -18.44 4.16
CA HIS A 312 12.25 -17.69 5.06
C HIS A 312 13.02 -16.71 5.96
N ARG A 313 14.15 -17.15 6.52
CA ARG A 313 15.02 -16.36 7.41
C ARG A 313 16.47 -16.81 7.24
N LEU A 314 17.39 -15.88 7.46
CA LEU A 314 18.82 -16.17 7.51
C LEU A 314 19.13 -16.90 8.83
N ARG A 315 19.94 -17.95 8.74
CA ARG A 315 20.42 -18.75 9.88
C ARG A 315 21.94 -18.65 9.99
N PRO A 316 22.47 -17.56 10.58
CA PRO A 316 23.90 -17.32 10.67
C PRO A 316 24.66 -18.47 11.35
N LEU A 317 25.84 -18.78 10.82
CA LEU A 317 26.87 -19.46 11.60
C LEU A 317 27.52 -18.43 12.51
N LEU A 318 27.47 -18.65 13.82
CA LEU A 318 27.96 -17.74 14.85
C LEU A 318 29.39 -18.10 15.28
N ALA A 319 30.00 -17.23 16.08
CA ALA A 319 31.35 -17.38 16.63
C ALA A 319 31.71 -18.84 17.02
N GLY A 320 32.77 -19.37 16.42
CA GLY A 320 33.30 -20.71 16.66
C GLY A 320 32.63 -21.84 15.86
N GLN A 321 31.48 -21.60 15.24
CA GLN A 321 30.80 -22.57 14.39
C GLN A 321 31.51 -22.72 13.03
N LYS A 322 31.25 -23.84 12.34
CA LYS A 322 31.73 -24.14 10.99
C LYS A 322 30.55 -24.50 10.10
N ALA A 323 30.70 -24.32 8.79
CA ALA A 323 29.79 -24.94 7.85
C ALA A 323 29.86 -26.46 7.97
N GLY A 324 28.72 -27.12 8.12
CA GLY A 324 28.63 -28.57 8.01
C GLY A 324 28.94 -29.05 6.59
N PRO A 325 29.26 -30.35 6.40
CA PRO A 325 29.42 -30.91 5.07
C PRO A 325 28.09 -30.86 4.31
N GLY A 326 28.16 -30.65 3.00
CA GLY A 326 26.99 -30.66 2.11
C GLY A 326 26.84 -29.39 1.28
N GLY A 327 26.09 -29.53 0.20
CA GLY A 327 25.74 -28.46 -0.70
C GLY A 327 24.24 -28.15 -0.65
N PRO A 328 23.78 -27.23 -1.52
CA PRO A 328 22.35 -27.04 -1.73
C PRO A 328 21.67 -28.34 -2.14
N ALA A 329 20.34 -28.39 -1.96
CA ALA A 329 19.53 -29.52 -2.43
C ALA A 329 19.69 -29.72 -3.95
N GLY A 330 19.57 -30.98 -4.39
CA GLY A 330 19.60 -31.31 -5.81
C GLY A 330 18.50 -30.58 -6.58
N THR A 331 18.82 -30.12 -7.79
CA THR A 331 17.85 -29.49 -8.70
C THR A 331 17.32 -30.54 -9.67
N ASP A 332 16.01 -30.74 -9.70
CA ASP A 332 15.34 -31.58 -10.71
C ASP A 332 15.08 -30.74 -11.98
N PRO A 333 15.72 -31.03 -13.12
CA PRO A 333 15.53 -30.27 -14.36
C PRO A 333 14.13 -30.45 -14.97
N PHE A 334 13.35 -31.44 -14.52
CA PHE A 334 11.98 -31.66 -14.97
C PHE A 334 10.93 -30.99 -14.06
N ALA A 335 11.32 -30.55 -12.86
CA ALA A 335 10.43 -29.81 -11.97
C ALA A 335 10.27 -28.36 -12.44
N THR A 336 9.02 -27.94 -12.70
CA THR A 336 8.73 -26.56 -13.08
C THR A 336 8.64 -25.65 -11.85
N GLY A 337 9.21 -24.44 -11.92
CA GLY A 337 8.99 -23.39 -10.92
C GLY A 337 9.96 -23.40 -9.74
N GLN A 338 11.06 -24.17 -9.79
CA GLN A 338 12.16 -24.04 -8.85
C GLN A 338 13.36 -23.37 -9.51
N THR A 339 14.12 -22.59 -8.74
CA THR A 339 15.41 -22.05 -9.20
C THR A 339 16.55 -22.94 -8.72
N THR A 340 17.57 -23.13 -9.56
CA THR A 340 18.80 -23.83 -9.18
C THR A 340 19.39 -23.18 -7.94
N ALA A 341 19.57 -23.97 -6.88
CA ALA A 341 20.13 -23.48 -5.64
C ALA A 341 21.65 -23.27 -5.80
N LEU A 342 22.11 -22.06 -5.48
CA LEU A 342 23.50 -21.66 -5.56
C LEU A 342 24.11 -21.61 -4.15
N CYS A 343 25.42 -21.87 -4.04
CA CYS A 343 26.17 -21.56 -2.84
C CYS A 343 27.57 -21.05 -3.19
N GLY A 344 28.04 -20.04 -2.47
CA GLY A 344 29.39 -19.50 -2.61
C GLY A 344 30.28 -19.82 -1.41
N SER A 345 31.60 -19.65 -1.58
CA SER A 345 32.56 -19.62 -0.47
C SER A 345 32.70 -18.20 0.04
N LEU A 346 32.57 -17.99 1.35
CA LEU A 346 32.95 -16.74 1.99
C LEU A 346 34.48 -16.64 1.99
N ALA A 347 35.02 -15.56 1.45
CA ALA A 347 36.46 -15.33 1.46
C ALA A 347 36.94 -15.00 2.88
N GLY A 348 38.01 -15.64 3.35
CA GLY A 348 38.58 -15.34 4.67
C GLY A 348 39.06 -13.88 4.82
N ALA A 349 39.36 -13.19 3.70
CA ALA A 349 39.68 -11.76 3.71
C ALA A 349 38.46 -10.85 4.05
N ALA A 350 37.25 -11.36 3.93
CA ALA A 350 36.02 -10.66 4.33
C ALA A 350 35.70 -10.84 5.83
N GLU A 351 36.41 -11.75 6.52
CA GLU A 351 36.24 -12.03 7.95
C GLU A 351 37.21 -11.19 8.81
N PRO A 352 36.88 -10.91 10.08
CA PRO A 352 37.79 -10.19 10.96
C PRO A 352 39.02 -11.04 11.32
N ARG A 353 40.19 -10.40 11.34
CA ARG A 353 41.47 -11.02 11.72
C ARG A 353 41.69 -10.88 13.22
N LEU A 354 41.11 -11.80 14.01
CA LEU A 354 41.09 -11.69 15.48
C LEU A 354 42.34 -12.20 16.17
#